data_AF-A0A6I7FCI2-F1
#
_entry.id   AF-A0A6I7FCI2-F1
#
_cell.length_a   1.000
_cell.length_b   1.000
_cell.length_c   1.000
_cell.angle_alpha   90.00
_cell.angle_beta   90.00
_cell.angle_gamma   90.00
#
_symmetry.space_group_name_H-M   'P 1'
#
loop_
_entity.id
_entity.type
_entity.pdbx_description
1 polymer ?
#
loop_
_entity_poly.entity_id
_entity_poly.type
_entity_poly.pdbx_seq_one_letter_code
_entity_poly.pdbx_strand_id
1 'polypeptide(L)'
;MTRNLGESKVILTYLENRYGKIFNLTMDEEKELQKTIILDHEEDDLKKMFNRVEGAINIAKDSQALNVQPFSFFMVMITVLSSASVGVLTASMALLNSIFGKYLDDKKMSKKDISDLLTSFDFTPVFQSVIWALAIPFLFVLIVWGLFHRRVTKKIDKRYSVYVLLKECIDDYDKIKPQVKPTEE
;
A
#
# COMPACT_ATOMS: atom_id res chain seq x y z
N MET A 1 11.32 -15.59 -22.34
CA MET A 1 10.05 -14.87 -22.14
C MET A 1 9.15 -15.18 -23.32
N THR A 2 7.91 -15.59 -23.09
CA THR A 2 7.03 -16.12 -24.14
C THR A 2 6.36 -14.98 -24.91
N ARG A 3 6.48 -15.02 -26.25
CA ARG A 3 5.87 -14.06 -27.20
C ARG A 3 4.54 -14.57 -27.75
N ASN A 4 4.10 -15.75 -27.32
CA ASN A 4 2.87 -16.39 -27.75
C ASN A 4 1.76 -16.19 -26.73
N LEU A 5 0.57 -15.79 -27.19
CA LEU A 5 -0.60 -15.55 -26.34
C LEU A 5 -1.01 -16.80 -25.55
N GLY A 6 -0.98 -17.97 -26.20
CA GLY A 6 -1.33 -19.26 -25.57
C GLY A 6 -0.38 -19.71 -24.46
N GLU A 7 0.86 -19.20 -24.45
CA GLU A 7 1.89 -19.57 -23.47
C GLU A 7 1.97 -18.59 -22.30
N SER A 8 1.35 -17.42 -22.42
CA SER A 8 1.41 -16.40 -21.36
C SER A 8 0.30 -16.59 -20.33
N LYS A 9 0.69 -16.76 -19.07
CA LYS A 9 -0.24 -16.80 -17.93
C LYS A 9 -0.83 -15.42 -17.60
N VAL A 10 -0.18 -14.34 -18.04
CA VAL A 10 -0.56 -12.96 -17.69
C VAL A 10 -0.52 -12.09 -18.94
N ILE A 11 -1.67 -11.52 -19.31
CA ILE A 11 -1.82 -10.70 -20.52
C ILE A 11 -0.89 -9.48 -20.51
N LEU A 12 -0.73 -8.82 -19.36
CA LEU A 12 0.24 -7.74 -19.18
C LEU A 12 1.65 -8.14 -19.63
N THR A 13 2.14 -9.29 -19.19
CA THR A 13 3.48 -9.79 -19.54
C THR A 13 3.58 -10.14 -21.02
N TYR A 14 2.51 -10.65 -21.61
CA TYR A 14 2.46 -10.92 -23.04
C TYR A 14 2.63 -9.63 -23.86
N LEU A 15 1.84 -8.60 -23.54
CA LEU A 15 1.87 -7.32 -24.25
C LEU A 15 3.21 -6.60 -24.07
N GLU A 16 3.76 -6.57 -22.85
CA GLU A 16 5.10 -6.01 -22.58
C GLU A 16 6.20 -6.77 -23.36
N ASN A 17 6.11 -8.10 -23.48
CA ASN A 17 7.11 -8.89 -24.21
C ASN A 17 7.01 -8.76 -25.73
N ARG A 18 5.79 -8.64 -26.27
CA ARG A 18 5.55 -8.61 -27.72
C ARG A 18 5.76 -7.21 -28.30
N TYR A 19 5.31 -6.17 -27.60
CA TYR A 19 5.27 -4.79 -28.07
C TYR A 19 6.22 -3.85 -27.31
N GLY A 20 6.88 -4.34 -26.27
CA GLY A 20 7.84 -3.55 -25.49
C GLY A 20 7.14 -2.60 -24.52
N LYS A 21 7.33 -1.29 -24.72
CA LYS A 21 6.80 -0.26 -23.83
C LYS A 21 5.32 -0.02 -24.14
N ILE A 22 4.44 -0.42 -23.23
CA ILE A 22 2.98 -0.25 -23.36
C ILE A 22 2.38 0.75 -22.35
N PHE A 23 3.23 1.47 -21.61
CA PHE A 23 2.82 2.44 -20.58
C PHE A 23 3.58 3.76 -20.75
N ASN A 24 3.00 4.86 -20.26
CA ASN A 24 3.59 6.20 -20.36
C ASN A 24 3.96 6.54 -21.81
N LEU A 25 3.00 6.29 -22.70
CA LEU A 25 3.07 6.64 -24.10
C LEU A 25 2.34 7.97 -24.31
N THR A 26 2.75 8.70 -25.34
CA THR A 26 1.98 9.82 -25.87
C THR A 26 0.74 9.31 -26.60
N MET A 27 -0.25 10.18 -26.83
CA MET A 27 -1.49 9.81 -27.52
C MET A 27 -1.25 9.23 -28.92
N ASP A 28 -0.22 9.70 -29.63
CA ASP A 28 0.11 9.19 -30.97
C ASP A 28 0.78 7.82 -30.89
N GLU A 29 1.72 7.62 -29.96
CA GLU A 29 2.35 6.31 -29.70
C GLU A 29 1.31 5.27 -29.24
N GLU A 30 0.31 5.68 -28.45
CA GLU A 30 -0.77 4.81 -27.99
C GLU A 30 -1.67 4.36 -29.16
N LYS A 31 -2.03 5.26 -30.08
CA LYS A 31 -2.75 4.91 -31.30
C LYS A 31 -1.97 3.98 -32.21
N GLU A 32 -0.65 4.19 -32.35
CA GLU A 32 0.21 3.31 -33.13
C GLU A 32 0.29 1.91 -32.50
N LEU A 33 0.41 1.84 -31.17
CA LEU A 33 0.39 0.59 -30.42
C LEU A 33 -0.96 -0.14 -30.59
N GLN A 34 -2.09 0.56 -30.44
CA GLN A 34 -3.43 0.00 -30.66
C GLN A 34 -3.56 -0.57 -32.06
N LYS A 35 -3.17 0.18 -33.08
CA LYS A 35 -3.19 -0.26 -34.47
C LYS A 35 -2.38 -1.53 -34.66
N THR A 36 -1.17 -1.57 -34.10
CA THR A 36 -0.29 -2.75 -34.16
C THR A 36 -0.94 -3.97 -33.50
N ILE A 37 -1.53 -3.79 -32.32
CA ILE A 37 -2.22 -4.86 -31.58
C ILE A 37 -3.42 -5.42 -32.37
N ILE A 38 -4.24 -4.55 -32.96
CA ILE A 38 -5.41 -4.92 -33.77
C ILE A 38 -5.01 -5.72 -35.01
N LEU A 39 -3.92 -5.32 -35.68
CA LEU A 39 -3.45 -6.03 -36.86
C LEU A 39 -2.95 -7.44 -36.50
N ASP A 40 -2.26 -7.57 -35.38
CA ASP A 40 -1.66 -8.82 -34.91
C ASP A 40 -2.64 -9.86 -34.34
N HIS A 41 -3.89 -9.49 -34.05
CA HIS A 41 -4.85 -10.35 -33.34
C HIS A 41 -6.22 -10.39 -34.01
N GLU A 42 -6.92 -11.51 -33.90
CA GLU A 42 -8.35 -11.58 -34.20
C GLU A 42 -9.18 -10.93 -33.08
N GLU A 43 -10.38 -10.47 -33.42
CA GLU A 43 -11.30 -9.82 -32.47
C GLU A 43 -11.56 -10.72 -31.25
N ASP A 44 -11.74 -12.02 -31.47
CA ASP A 44 -11.96 -13.01 -30.42
C ASP A 44 -10.77 -13.13 -29.47
N ASP A 45 -9.54 -12.97 -29.96
CA ASP A 45 -8.35 -12.99 -29.13
C ASP A 45 -8.24 -11.71 -28.29
N LEU A 46 -8.59 -10.56 -28.86
CA LEU A 46 -8.70 -9.30 -28.11
C LEU A 46 -9.75 -9.41 -26.99
N LYS A 47 -10.93 -9.97 -27.29
CA LYS A 47 -12.00 -10.23 -26.30
C LYS A 47 -11.54 -11.18 -25.19
N LYS A 48 -10.85 -12.28 -25.54
CA LYS A 48 -10.28 -13.20 -24.54
C LYS A 48 -9.24 -12.52 -23.64
N MET A 49 -8.37 -11.71 -24.22
CA MET A 49 -7.38 -10.93 -23.47
C MET A 49 -8.07 -9.93 -22.53
N PHE A 50 -9.06 -9.21 -23.04
CA PHE A 50 -9.87 -8.26 -22.28
C PHE A 50 -10.56 -8.93 -21.09
N ASN A 51 -11.30 -10.02 -21.31
CA ASN A 51 -12.02 -10.76 -20.26
C ASN A 51 -11.06 -11.30 -19.18
N ARG A 52 -9.86 -11.73 -19.56
CA ARG A 52 -8.83 -12.18 -18.59
C ARG A 52 -8.31 -11.03 -17.73
N VAL A 53 -8.10 -9.86 -18.32
CA VAL A 53 -7.66 -8.67 -17.58
C VAL A 53 -8.77 -8.16 -16.67
N GLU A 54 -10.02 -8.14 -17.16
CA GLU A 54 -11.20 -7.78 -16.37
C GLU A 54 -11.37 -8.71 -15.16
N GLY A 55 -11.29 -10.03 -15.37
CA GLY A 55 -11.32 -11.00 -14.28
C GLY A 55 -10.21 -10.77 -13.26
N ALA A 56 -8.99 -10.48 -13.71
CA ALA A 56 -7.86 -10.17 -12.83
C ALA A 56 -8.05 -8.85 -12.05
N ILE A 57 -8.77 -7.86 -12.61
CA ILE A 57 -9.14 -6.62 -11.93
C ILE A 57 -10.22 -6.90 -10.88
N ASN A 58 -11.25 -7.66 -11.23
CA ASN A 58 -12.35 -7.97 -10.30
C ASN A 58 -11.86 -8.79 -9.10
N ILE A 59 -10.99 -9.79 -9.32
CA ILE A 59 -10.30 -10.49 -8.22
C ILE A 59 -9.49 -9.52 -7.35
N ALA A 60 -8.82 -8.53 -7.96
CA ALA A 60 -8.06 -7.54 -7.21
C ALA A 60 -8.97 -6.63 -6.37
N LYS A 61 -10.13 -6.22 -6.90
CA LYS A 61 -11.15 -5.44 -6.16
C LYS A 61 -11.71 -6.23 -4.97
N ASP A 62 -12.04 -7.50 -5.15
CA ASP A 62 -12.54 -8.34 -4.05
C ASP A 62 -11.48 -8.53 -2.96
N SER A 63 -10.20 -8.62 -3.36
CA SER A 63 -9.08 -8.65 -2.41
C SER A 63 -8.77 -7.29 -1.76
N GLN A 64 -9.37 -6.18 -2.24
CA GLN A 64 -9.08 -4.84 -1.75
C GLN A 64 -9.59 -4.62 -0.31
N ALA A 65 -10.58 -5.40 0.14
CA ALA A 65 -11.00 -5.44 1.53
C ALA A 65 -9.86 -5.88 2.48
N LEU A 66 -8.96 -6.76 2.02
CA LEU A 66 -7.76 -7.16 2.79
C LEU A 66 -6.75 -6.01 2.91
N ASN A 67 -6.79 -5.01 2.02
CA ASN A 67 -5.93 -3.83 2.11
C ASN A 67 -6.36 -2.85 3.22
N VAL A 68 -7.55 -3.02 3.81
CA VAL A 68 -8.07 -2.20 4.93
C VAL A 68 -7.65 -2.76 6.30
N GLN A 69 -7.28 -4.05 6.38
CA GLN A 69 -6.80 -4.71 7.59
C GLN A 69 -5.68 -3.97 8.39
N PRO A 70 -4.78 -3.21 7.75
CA PRO A 70 -3.78 -2.39 8.43
C PRO A 70 -4.37 -1.29 9.32
N PHE A 71 -5.57 -0.77 9.02
CA PHE A 71 -6.27 0.17 9.90
C PHE A 71 -6.61 -0.45 11.25
N SER A 72 -7.01 -1.73 11.28
CA SER A 72 -7.25 -2.45 12.53
C SER A 72 -5.97 -2.58 13.35
N PHE A 73 -4.82 -2.81 12.70
CA PHE A 73 -3.52 -2.79 13.37
C PHE A 73 -3.19 -1.42 13.95
N PHE A 74 -3.40 -0.33 13.21
CA PHE A 74 -3.18 1.02 13.72
C PHE A 74 -4.07 1.35 14.93
N MET A 75 -5.34 0.93 14.91
CA MET A 75 -6.25 1.11 16.04
C MET A 75 -5.75 0.38 17.29
N VAL A 76 -5.39 -0.90 17.17
CA VAL A 76 -4.83 -1.68 18.28
C VAL A 76 -3.55 -1.03 18.81
N MET A 77 -2.68 -0.53 17.93
CA MET A 77 -1.45 0.14 18.34
C MET A 77 -1.71 1.45 19.10
N ILE A 78 -2.67 2.26 18.65
CA ILE A 78 -3.10 3.49 19.37
C ILE A 78 -3.63 3.12 20.77
N THR A 79 -4.39 2.04 20.88
CA THR A 79 -4.88 1.55 22.17
C THR A 79 -3.72 1.15 23.09
N VAL A 80 -2.76 0.37 22.61
CA VAL A 80 -1.58 -0.06 23.40
C VAL A 80 -0.76 1.14 23.85
N LEU A 81 -0.50 2.10 22.96
CA LEU A 81 0.18 3.36 23.27
C LEU A 81 -0.54 4.16 24.36
N SER A 82 -1.87 4.27 24.25
CA SER A 82 -2.71 4.98 25.23
C SER A 82 -2.65 4.28 26.59
N SER A 83 -2.80 2.95 26.63
CA SER A 83 -2.71 2.16 27.86
C SER A 83 -1.33 2.23 28.51
N ALA A 84 -0.26 2.14 27.73
CA ALA A 84 1.10 2.28 28.24
C ALA A 84 1.35 3.68 28.82
N SER A 85 0.86 4.72 28.15
CA SER A 85 0.98 6.12 28.62
C SER A 85 0.24 6.32 29.94
N VAL A 86 -0.99 5.80 30.05
CA VAL A 86 -1.76 5.83 31.31
C VAL A 86 -1.04 5.04 32.40
N GLY A 87 -0.53 3.85 32.09
CA GLY A 87 0.22 3.01 33.04
C GLY A 87 1.46 3.71 33.60
N VAL A 88 2.24 4.38 32.74
CA VAL A 88 3.40 5.16 33.18
C VAL A 88 2.99 6.36 34.04
N LEU A 89 1.92 7.07 33.66
CA LEU A 89 1.38 8.18 34.46
C LEU A 89 0.90 7.70 35.84
N THR A 90 0.15 6.60 35.89
CA THR A 90 -0.33 6.02 37.14
C THR A 90 0.83 5.53 38.02
N ALA A 91 1.81 4.85 37.44
CA ALA A 91 3.02 4.43 38.17
C ALA A 91 3.80 5.63 38.72
N SER A 92 3.94 6.70 37.93
CA SER A 92 4.59 7.94 38.37
C SER A 92 3.82 8.60 39.51
N MET A 93 2.49 8.71 39.40
CA MET A 93 1.65 9.23 40.48
C MET A 93 1.69 8.36 41.73
N ALA A 94 1.74 7.03 41.60
CA ALA A 94 1.84 6.12 42.73
C ALA A 94 3.20 6.24 43.44
N LEU A 95 4.29 6.38 42.67
CA LEU A 95 5.63 6.68 43.21
C LEU A 95 5.63 8.00 43.98
N LEU A 96 5.06 9.05 43.38
CA LEU A 96 4.92 10.35 44.04
C LEU A 96 4.10 10.22 45.33
N ASN A 97 2.92 9.61 45.29
CA ASN A 97 2.09 9.41 46.46
C ASN A 97 2.78 8.57 47.55
N SER A 98 3.57 7.56 47.19
CA SER A 98 4.34 6.76 48.15
C SER A 98 5.46 7.57 48.80
N ILE A 99 6.13 8.44 48.04
CA ILE A 99 7.16 9.34 48.56
C ILE A 99 6.51 10.37 49.48
N PHE A 100 5.46 11.06 49.01
CA PHE A 100 4.70 12.00 49.82
C PHE A 100 4.14 11.36 51.10
N GLY A 101 3.55 10.17 51.01
CA GLY A 101 2.99 9.44 52.16
C GLY A 101 4.04 9.02 53.18
N LYS A 102 5.21 8.51 52.75
CA LYS A 102 6.30 8.13 53.67
C LYS A 102 7.00 9.32 54.33
N TYR A 103 7.07 10.46 53.65
CA TYR A 103 7.84 11.61 54.13
C TYR A 103 7.00 12.72 54.78
N LEU A 104 5.70 12.82 54.48
CA LEU A 104 4.79 13.75 55.17
C LEU A 104 4.35 13.24 56.55
N ASP A 105 4.33 11.93 56.78
CA ASP A 105 3.94 11.36 58.09
C ASP A 105 5.04 11.49 59.16
N ASP A 106 6.33 11.64 58.77
CA ASP A 106 7.44 11.54 59.73
C ASP A 106 8.35 12.79 59.82
N LYS A 107 8.11 13.86 59.05
CA LYS A 107 8.73 15.18 59.27
C LYS A 107 8.06 16.24 58.40
N LYS A 108 7.95 17.48 58.91
CA LYS A 108 7.58 18.68 58.12
C LYS A 108 8.65 18.94 57.05
N MET A 109 8.62 18.22 55.93
CA MET A 109 9.43 18.56 54.77
C MET A 109 8.94 19.88 54.18
N SER A 110 9.86 20.80 53.90
CA SER A 110 9.50 22.03 53.21
C SER A 110 9.21 21.73 51.73
N LYS A 111 8.44 22.60 51.06
CA LYS A 111 8.22 22.51 49.60
C LYS A 111 9.53 22.42 48.81
N LYS A 112 10.64 22.93 49.36
CA LYS A 112 11.96 22.93 48.74
C LYS A 112 12.58 21.52 48.74
N ASP A 113 12.48 20.79 49.85
CA ASP A 113 12.99 19.41 49.96
C ASP A 113 12.21 18.46 49.05
N ILE A 114 10.90 18.68 48.91
CA ILE A 114 10.04 17.96 47.96
C ILE A 114 10.43 18.27 46.52
N SER A 115 10.67 19.55 46.21
CA SER A 115 11.10 19.98 44.87
C SER A 115 12.45 19.38 44.49
N ASP A 116 13.41 19.37 45.42
CA ASP A 116 14.75 18.81 45.21
C ASP A 116 14.73 17.28 45.06
N LEU A 117 13.85 16.58 45.77
CA LEU A 117 13.59 15.15 45.56
C LEU A 117 12.99 14.89 44.17
N LEU A 118 11.99 15.67 43.76
CA LEU A 118 11.36 15.55 42.44
C LEU A 118 12.32 15.83 41.28
N THR A 119 13.19 16.83 41.41
CA THR A 119 14.21 17.14 40.39
C THR A 119 15.38 16.17 40.41
N SER A 120 15.61 15.43 41.51
CA SER A 120 16.63 14.37 41.57
C SER A 120 16.23 13.08 40.82
N PHE A 121 14.94 12.85 40.60
CA PHE A 121 14.46 11.75 39.79
C PHE A 121 14.47 12.11 38.31
N ASP A 122 15.52 11.69 37.60
CA ASP A 122 15.55 11.74 36.15
C ASP A 122 14.77 10.56 35.54
N PHE A 123 13.54 10.81 35.15
CA PHE A 123 12.69 9.82 34.47
C PHE A 123 12.93 9.77 32.95
N THR A 124 13.72 10.69 32.38
CA THR A 124 14.00 10.75 30.94
C THR A 124 14.44 9.40 30.34
N PRO A 125 15.36 8.62 30.94
CA PRO A 125 15.76 7.33 30.35
C PRO A 125 14.63 6.29 30.34
N VAL A 126 13.73 6.31 31.33
CA VAL A 126 12.57 5.41 31.38
C VAL A 126 11.56 5.79 30.31
N PHE A 127 11.24 7.08 30.19
CA PHE A 127 10.35 7.59 29.14
C PHE A 127 10.92 7.33 27.74
N GLN A 128 12.21 7.59 27.52
CA GLN A 128 12.86 7.29 26.24
C GLN A 128 12.80 5.81 25.90
N SER A 129 13.08 4.92 26.86
CA SER A 129 13.03 3.48 26.63
C SER A 129 11.63 3.01 26.24
N VAL A 130 10.59 3.50 26.91
CA VAL A 130 9.19 3.19 26.59
C VAL A 130 8.80 3.74 25.22
N ILE A 131 9.18 5.00 24.91
CA ILE A 131 8.92 5.61 23.62
C ILE A 131 9.58 4.81 22.49
N TRP A 132 10.87 4.45 22.63
CA TRP A 132 11.58 3.67 21.61
C TRP A 132 11.02 2.26 21.45
N ALA A 133 10.67 1.60 22.55
CA ALA A 133 10.04 0.28 22.53
C ALA A 133 8.69 0.28 21.79
N LEU A 134 7.96 1.39 21.78
CA LEU A 134 6.70 1.54 21.06
C LEU A 134 6.88 2.06 19.63
N ALA A 135 7.82 3.00 19.42
CA ALA A 135 8.06 3.64 18.14
C ALA A 135 8.72 2.71 17.12
N ILE A 136 9.65 1.84 17.53
CA ILE A 136 10.37 0.95 16.61
C ILE A 136 9.43 -0.05 15.93
N PRO A 137 8.57 -0.80 16.65
CA PRO A 137 7.60 -1.69 16.02
C PRO A 137 6.61 -0.92 15.13
N PHE A 138 6.22 0.29 15.53
CA PHE A 138 5.31 1.14 14.76
C PHE A 138 5.90 1.54 13.42
N LEU A 139 7.13 2.06 13.41
CA LEU A 139 7.84 2.41 12.19
C LEU A 139 8.06 1.18 11.31
N PHE A 140 8.39 0.03 11.88
CA PHE A 140 8.55 -1.21 11.14
C PHE A 140 7.25 -1.60 10.42
N VAL A 141 6.12 -1.62 11.12
CA VAL A 141 4.81 -1.94 10.53
C VAL A 141 4.42 -0.93 9.45
N LEU A 142 4.63 0.37 9.69
CA LEU A 142 4.38 1.42 8.70
C LEU A 142 5.20 1.26 7.43
N ILE A 143 6.49 0.95 7.57
CA ILE A 143 7.39 0.76 6.43
C ILE A 143 6.98 -0.48 5.65
N VAL A 144 6.76 -1.62 6.32
CA VAL A 144 6.34 -2.86 5.67
C VAL A 144 5.01 -2.67 4.96
N TRP A 145 4.05 -2.01 5.61
CA TRP A 145 2.76 -1.70 5.01
C TRP A 145 2.89 -0.75 3.82
N GLY A 146 3.62 0.35 3.95
CA GLY A 146 3.80 1.31 2.87
C GLY A 146 4.48 0.69 1.65
N LEU A 147 5.45 -0.22 1.86
CA LEU A 147 6.07 -1.00 0.80
C LEU A 147 5.09 -1.99 0.16
N PHE A 148 4.29 -2.70 0.96
CA PHE A 148 3.27 -3.62 0.47
C PHE A 148 2.20 -2.88 -0.35
N HIS A 149 1.63 -1.81 0.19
CA HIS A 149 0.63 -0.97 -0.46
C HIS A 149 1.16 -0.44 -1.80
N ARG A 150 2.35 0.18 -1.82
CA ARG A 150 2.97 0.65 -3.06
C ARG A 150 3.14 -0.45 -4.11
N ARG A 151 3.50 -1.67 -3.71
CA ARG A 151 3.66 -2.81 -4.65
C ARG A 151 2.32 -3.30 -5.20
N VAL A 152 1.27 -3.29 -4.39
CA VAL A 152 -0.07 -3.73 -4.79
C VAL A 152 -0.73 -2.70 -5.71
N THR A 153 -0.75 -1.42 -5.32
CA THR A 153 -1.38 -0.34 -6.11
C THR A 153 -0.76 -0.23 -7.50
N LYS A 154 0.57 -0.24 -7.60
CA LYS A 154 1.27 -0.19 -8.90
C LYS A 154 0.86 -1.31 -9.86
N LYS A 155 0.53 -2.50 -9.33
CA LYS A 155 0.07 -3.63 -10.17
C LYS A 155 -1.37 -3.43 -10.63
N ILE A 156 -2.22 -2.82 -9.81
CA ILE A 156 -3.62 -2.54 -10.14
C ILE A 156 -3.68 -1.47 -11.24
N ASP A 157 -2.94 -0.37 -11.10
CA ASP A 157 -2.92 0.70 -12.11
C ASP A 157 -2.50 0.17 -13.49
N LYS A 158 -1.45 -0.66 -13.53
CA LYS A 158 -1.02 -1.33 -14.77
C LYS A 158 -2.10 -2.21 -15.38
N ARG A 159 -2.88 -2.94 -14.57
CA ARG A 159 -3.98 -3.78 -15.07
C ARG A 159 -5.09 -2.93 -15.68
N TYR A 160 -5.45 -1.82 -15.04
CA TYR A 160 -6.45 -0.89 -15.56
C TYR A 160 -6.01 -0.21 -16.86
N SER A 161 -4.75 0.18 -16.98
CA SER A 161 -4.23 0.74 -18.23
C SER A 161 -4.28 -0.29 -19.37
N VAL A 162 -3.91 -1.56 -19.13
CA VAL A 162 -4.07 -2.61 -20.14
C VAL A 162 -5.55 -2.88 -20.47
N TYR A 163 -6.43 -2.81 -19.48
CA TYR A 163 -7.87 -2.96 -19.70
C TYR A 163 -8.42 -1.90 -20.66
N VAL A 164 -8.04 -0.62 -20.45
CA VAL A 164 -8.43 0.49 -21.32
C VAL A 164 -7.86 0.28 -22.72
N LEU A 165 -6.57 0.00 -22.84
CA LEU A 165 -5.91 -0.26 -24.12
C LEU A 165 -6.62 -1.36 -24.93
N LEU A 166 -6.93 -2.49 -24.29
CA LEU A 166 -7.62 -3.60 -24.96
C LEU A 166 -9.06 -3.26 -25.33
N LYS A 167 -9.74 -2.48 -24.50
CA LYS A 167 -11.09 -2.00 -24.80
C LYS A 167 -11.09 -1.12 -26.04
N GLU A 168 -10.17 -0.16 -26.11
CA GLU A 168 -10.00 0.71 -27.27
C GLU A 168 -9.63 -0.09 -28.52
N CYS A 169 -8.79 -1.13 -28.40
CA CYS A 169 -8.48 -2.02 -29.50
C CYS A 169 -9.71 -2.78 -30.03
N ILE A 170 -10.62 -3.19 -29.16
CA ILE A 170 -11.88 -3.84 -29.55
C ILE A 170 -12.84 -2.82 -30.19
N ASP A 171 -12.99 -1.64 -29.59
CA ASP A 171 -13.89 -0.58 -30.05
C ASP A 171 -13.48 -0.04 -31.45
N ASP A 172 -12.18 -0.03 -31.75
CA ASP A 172 -11.63 0.43 -33.04
C ASP A 172 -11.27 -0.71 -34.02
N TYR A 173 -11.55 -1.97 -33.66
CA TYR A 173 -11.19 -3.14 -34.45
C TYR A 173 -11.76 -3.07 -35.88
N ASP A 174 -13.07 -2.83 -35.99
CA ASP A 174 -13.77 -2.74 -37.28
C ASP A 174 -13.40 -1.50 -38.09
N LYS A 175 -12.83 -0.48 -37.46
CA LYS A 175 -12.34 0.70 -38.19
C LYS A 175 -10.99 0.43 -38.82
N ILE A 176 -10.13 -0.34 -38.15
CA ILE A 176 -8.72 -0.50 -38.51
C ILE A 176 -8.47 -1.75 -39.36
N LYS A 177 -9.07 -2.91 -39.00
CA LYS A 177 -8.84 -4.18 -39.68
C LYS A 177 -9.21 -4.15 -41.19
N PRO A 178 -10.32 -3.52 -41.62
CA PRO A 178 -10.68 -3.49 -43.04
C PRO A 178 -9.79 -2.58 -43.89
N GLN A 179 -9.12 -1.58 -43.29
CA GLN A 179 -8.26 -0.63 -44.02
C GLN A 179 -6.93 -1.25 -44.51
N VAL A 180 -6.66 -2.51 -44.15
CA VAL A 180 -5.41 -3.22 -44.47
C VAL A 180 -5.65 -4.45 -45.36
N LYS A 181 -6.91 -4.80 -45.69
CA LYS A 181 -7.17 -5.79 -46.74
C LYS A 181 -6.75 -5.18 -48.09
N PRO A 182 -5.88 -5.85 -48.88
CA PRO A 182 -5.60 -5.38 -50.22
C PRO A 182 -6.91 -5.43 -51.01
N THR A 183 -7.23 -4.34 -51.69
CA THR A 183 -8.11 -4.38 -52.85
C THR A 183 -7.50 -5.40 -53.81
N GLU A 184 -8.07 -6.60 -53.89
CA GLU A 184 -7.75 -7.54 -54.96
C GLU A 184 -8.20 -6.86 -56.27
N GLU A 185 -7.22 -6.43 -57.07
CA GLU A 185 -7.41 -6.05 -58.49
C GLU A 185 -7.66 -7.27 -59.36
#